data_AF-A0A7Y3JT44-F1
#
_entry.id   AF-A0A7Y3JT44-F1
#
_cell.length_a   1.000
_cell.length_b   1.000
_cell.length_c   1.000
_cell.angle_alpha   90.00
_cell.angle_beta   90.00
_cell.angle_gamma   90.00
#
_symmetry.space_group_name_H-M   'P 1'
#
loop_
_entity.id
_entity.type
_entity.pdbx_description
1 polymer ?
#
loop_
_entity_poly.entity_id
_entity_poly.type
_entity_poly.pdbx_seq_one_letter_code
_entity_poly.pdbx_strand_id
1 'polypeptide(L)'
;MRVVLNADLDQDVGAEGTTLARAVREAKERASLASDFVAGMDGASRIHQLSTAVAEWQRHERLRDHIDGSTTSQLARAAQGHLDSPTMRAAMGYLDSPSMKAAMGYLDGKTMRSASGLVETQSAQAVRAIAERASALALPSALDTYRLSTQSLADRLTVLDTARIEHDRVAIEAFARGAAASNALALASRVDRSLIDATQAFSRTLLPDLGSWAAHRAFLDASGLWLPRWPRVRLLTTAEKRRRFKVRLQQNTEAAHVKRAKSLVHRYERVLREIIDAAMAAEYGEDWTDQRLPLCGCKTLLSRAASKGGEPLDHADYAHYREIMSHPDHHSRVFSVAFDDPTVLVTLIDDAGRLRARSHHAGDFTPDDLRDLRLVWRTIEAGLIALTEDFTVDCWQ
;
A
#
# COMPACT_ATOMS: atom_id res chain seq x y z
N MET A 1 10.74 72.37 -33.05
CA MET A 1 11.01 71.23 -33.96
C MET A 1 9.90 70.21 -33.77
N ARG A 2 8.96 70.15 -34.72
CA ARG A 2 7.67 69.45 -34.66
C ARG A 2 7.47 68.83 -36.04
N VAL A 3 7.39 67.51 -36.14
CA VAL A 3 7.07 66.67 -37.33
C VAL A 3 6.48 65.38 -36.73
N VAL A 4 5.17 65.09 -36.73
CA VAL A 4 4.21 64.65 -37.78
C VAL A 4 4.53 63.29 -38.41
N LEU A 5 3.57 62.35 -38.31
CA LEU A 5 3.04 61.37 -39.31
C LEU A 5 2.04 60.45 -38.54
N ASN A 6 0.71 60.63 -38.55
CA ASN A 6 -0.33 60.23 -39.54
C ASN A 6 -0.24 58.78 -40.07
N ALA A 7 -1.26 57.94 -39.79
CA ALA A 7 -2.30 57.50 -40.74
C ALA A 7 -2.91 56.10 -40.39
N ASP A 8 -4.25 56.07 -40.40
CA ASP A 8 -5.19 55.03 -40.88
C ASP A 8 -5.02 53.53 -40.58
N LEU A 9 -6.07 52.94 -39.99
CA LEU A 9 -6.91 51.90 -40.63
C LEU A 9 -8.06 51.49 -39.70
N ASP A 10 -9.22 52.09 -39.94
CA ASP A 10 -10.54 51.72 -39.41
C ASP A 10 -11.31 51.11 -40.59
N GLN A 11 -11.40 49.78 -40.67
CA GLN A 11 -12.31 48.99 -41.53
C GLN A 11 -11.98 47.48 -41.42
N ASP A 12 -12.64 46.74 -40.51
CA ASP A 12 -13.07 45.32 -40.71
C ASP A 12 -13.80 44.69 -39.49
N VAL A 13 -14.98 45.19 -39.09
CA VAL A 13 -15.79 44.56 -38.00
C VAL A 13 -17.21 44.18 -38.47
N GLY A 14 -17.49 44.21 -39.77
CA GLY A 14 -18.86 44.02 -40.30
C GLY A 14 -19.29 42.58 -40.62
N ALA A 15 -18.37 41.62 -40.76
CA ALA A 15 -18.68 40.32 -41.37
C ALA A 15 -18.72 39.13 -40.38
N GLU A 16 -18.06 39.19 -39.22
CA GLU A 16 -17.98 38.04 -38.29
C GLU A 16 -19.18 37.91 -37.34
N GLY A 17 -19.88 39.03 -37.06
CA GLY A 17 -21.04 39.04 -36.15
C GLY A 17 -22.27 38.31 -36.70
N THR A 18 -22.44 38.28 -38.03
CA THR A 18 -23.57 37.61 -38.70
C THR A 18 -23.35 36.09 -38.81
N THR A 19 -22.10 35.63 -38.91
CA THR A 19 -21.72 34.21 -38.92
C THR A 19 -21.90 33.56 -37.54
N LEU A 20 -21.54 34.27 -36.47
CA LEU A 20 -21.71 33.78 -35.10
C LEU A 20 -23.20 33.72 -34.71
N ALA A 21 -23.98 34.74 -35.05
CA ALA A 21 -25.42 34.76 -34.79
C ALA A 21 -26.18 33.68 -35.57
N ARG A 22 -25.73 33.35 -36.79
CA ARG A 22 -26.26 32.23 -37.57
C ARG A 22 -25.88 30.87 -36.97
N ALA A 23 -24.62 30.70 -36.56
CA ALA A 23 -24.15 29.48 -35.91
C ALA A 23 -24.87 29.20 -34.58
N VAL A 24 -25.16 30.24 -33.79
CA VAL A 24 -25.94 30.13 -32.54
C VAL A 24 -27.39 29.74 -32.81
N ARG A 25 -28.01 30.24 -33.89
CA ARG A 25 -29.39 29.90 -34.26
C ARG A 25 -29.49 28.46 -34.77
N GLU A 26 -28.55 28.05 -35.63
CA GLU A 26 -28.45 26.66 -36.12
C GLU A 26 -28.16 25.67 -34.98
N ALA A 27 -27.32 26.04 -34.00
CA ALA A 27 -27.06 25.22 -32.82
C ALA A 27 -28.30 25.08 -31.92
N LYS A 28 -29.10 26.14 -31.79
CA LYS A 28 -30.34 26.14 -31.00
C LYS A 28 -31.43 25.30 -31.65
N GLU A 29 -31.58 25.36 -32.98
CA GLU A 29 -32.48 24.48 -33.74
C GLU A 29 -32.03 23.02 -33.67
N ARG A 30 -30.73 22.73 -33.81
CA ARG A 30 -30.19 21.37 -33.66
C ARG A 30 -30.39 20.78 -32.26
N ALA A 31 -30.24 21.60 -31.22
CA ALA A 31 -30.48 21.16 -29.84
C ALA A 31 -31.97 20.91 -29.56
N SER A 32 -32.86 21.74 -30.12
CA SER A 32 -34.32 21.50 -30.04
C SER A 32 -34.70 20.22 -30.75
N LEU A 33 -34.20 20.01 -31.99
CA LEU A 33 -34.45 18.80 -32.78
C LEU A 33 -33.89 17.54 -32.09
N ALA A 34 -32.73 17.64 -31.44
CA ALA A 34 -32.16 16.53 -30.68
C ALA A 34 -32.97 16.21 -29.40
N SER A 35 -33.51 17.23 -28.73
CA SER A 35 -34.37 17.05 -27.56
C SER A 35 -35.71 16.41 -27.94
N ASP A 36 -36.33 16.87 -29.04
CA ASP A 36 -37.59 16.32 -29.55
C ASP A 36 -37.40 14.89 -30.09
N PHE A 37 -36.26 14.62 -30.72
CA PHE A 37 -35.87 13.28 -31.16
C PHE A 37 -35.71 12.30 -29.99
N VAL A 38 -35.04 12.70 -28.91
CA VAL A 38 -34.85 11.87 -27.71
C VAL A 38 -36.16 11.68 -26.92
N ALA A 39 -37.05 12.68 -26.93
CA ALA A 39 -38.36 12.58 -26.29
C ALA A 39 -39.28 11.55 -26.97
N GLY A 40 -39.14 11.36 -28.29
CA GLY A 40 -39.92 10.39 -29.08
C GLY A 40 -39.38 8.95 -29.09
N MET A 41 -38.18 8.69 -28.56
CA MET A 41 -37.57 7.35 -28.56
C MET A 41 -38.10 6.47 -27.43
N ASP A 42 -38.35 5.19 -27.72
CA ASP A 42 -38.66 4.22 -26.67
C ASP A 42 -37.47 3.99 -25.72
N GLY A 43 -37.76 3.43 -24.53
CA GLY A 43 -36.77 3.26 -23.47
C GLY A 43 -35.57 2.40 -23.87
N ALA A 44 -35.76 1.43 -24.78
CA ALA A 44 -34.68 0.55 -25.23
C ALA A 44 -33.69 1.28 -26.14
N SER A 45 -34.19 2.14 -27.04
CA SER A 45 -33.35 2.95 -27.93
C SER A 45 -32.59 4.04 -27.17
N ARG A 46 -33.17 4.59 -26.09
CA ARG A 46 -32.51 5.54 -25.18
C ARG A 46 -31.34 4.90 -24.42
N ILE A 47 -31.52 3.68 -23.94
CA ILE A 47 -30.48 2.94 -23.21
C ILE A 47 -29.32 2.57 -24.15
N HIS A 48 -29.61 2.17 -25.40
CA HIS A 48 -28.57 1.85 -26.39
C HIS A 48 -27.70 3.08 -26.72
N GLN A 49 -28.30 4.26 -26.93
CA GLN A 49 -27.53 5.47 -27.22
C GLN A 49 -26.71 5.97 -26.02
N LEU A 50 -27.25 5.87 -24.80
CA LEU A 50 -26.49 6.19 -23.58
C LEU A 50 -25.29 5.23 -23.40
N SER A 51 -25.47 3.95 -23.70
CA SER A 51 -24.37 2.98 -23.66
C SER A 51 -23.28 3.29 -24.69
N THR A 52 -23.64 3.73 -25.89
CA THR A 52 -22.68 4.12 -26.95
C THR A 52 -21.93 5.40 -26.56
N ALA A 53 -22.61 6.39 -25.98
CA ALA A 53 -22.00 7.62 -25.49
C ALA A 53 -21.01 7.37 -24.33
N VAL A 54 -21.34 6.45 -23.42
CA VAL A 54 -20.44 6.03 -22.32
C VAL A 54 -19.20 5.30 -22.88
N ALA A 55 -19.35 4.48 -23.91
CA ALA A 55 -18.24 3.78 -24.56
C ALA A 55 -17.30 4.72 -25.34
N GLU A 56 -17.82 5.82 -25.89
CA GLU A 56 -17.01 6.87 -26.52
C GLU A 56 -16.30 7.74 -25.47
N TRP A 57 -16.97 8.07 -24.37
CA TRP A 57 -16.36 8.76 -23.23
C TRP A 57 -15.18 7.96 -22.64
N GLN A 58 -15.33 6.64 -22.44
CA GLN A 58 -14.25 5.77 -21.98
C GLN A 58 -13.09 5.60 -22.98
N ARG A 59 -13.34 5.82 -24.29
CA ARG A 59 -12.27 5.88 -25.29
C ARG A 59 -11.50 7.20 -25.21
N HIS A 60 -12.19 8.31 -24.96
CA HIS A 60 -11.56 9.61 -24.71
C HIS A 60 -10.73 9.63 -23.41
N GLU A 61 -11.19 8.99 -22.33
CA GLU A 61 -10.44 8.91 -21.07
C GLU A 61 -9.13 8.11 -21.23
N ARG A 62 -9.13 7.03 -22.01
CA ARG A 62 -7.91 6.25 -22.31
C ARG A 62 -6.91 7.00 -23.18
N LEU A 63 -7.39 7.84 -24.10
CA LEU A 63 -6.54 8.74 -24.88
C LEU A 63 -5.92 9.84 -24.00
N ARG A 64 -6.64 10.30 -22.97
CA ARG A 64 -6.15 11.27 -21.97
C ARG A 64 -5.02 10.72 -21.11
N ASP A 65 -5.16 9.49 -20.59
CA ASP A 65 -4.11 8.83 -19.80
C ASP A 65 -2.81 8.60 -20.59
N HIS A 66 -2.93 8.38 -21.91
CA HIS A 66 -1.78 8.21 -22.80
C HIS A 66 -1.02 9.52 -23.05
N ILE A 67 -1.72 10.67 -23.02
CA ILE A 67 -1.15 12.00 -23.23
C ILE A 67 -0.51 12.55 -21.94
N ASP A 68 -1.12 12.30 -20.77
CA ASP A 68 -0.61 12.76 -19.45
C ASP A 68 0.70 12.06 -19.02
N GLY A 69 0.96 10.86 -19.55
CA GLY A 69 2.22 10.13 -19.33
C GLY A 69 3.44 10.74 -20.03
N SER A 70 3.26 11.47 -21.13
CA SER A 70 4.38 12.05 -21.90
C SER A 70 4.73 13.47 -21.46
N THR A 71 3.74 14.26 -21.05
CA THR A 71 3.86 15.69 -20.70
C THR A 71 4.37 15.94 -19.27
N THR A 72 4.20 14.99 -18.36
CA THR A 72 4.64 15.12 -16.95
C THR A 72 6.17 15.13 -16.77
N SER A 73 6.93 14.58 -17.72
CA SER A 73 8.41 14.56 -17.67
C SER A 73 9.08 15.89 -18.05
N GLN A 74 8.38 16.74 -18.81
CA GLN A 74 8.90 18.02 -19.31
C GLN A 74 8.54 19.20 -18.40
N LEU A 75 7.34 19.19 -17.79
CA LEU A 75 6.89 20.24 -16.87
C LEU A 75 7.60 20.23 -15.51
N ALA A 76 8.10 19.08 -15.06
CA ALA A 76 8.83 18.96 -13.79
C ALA A 76 10.18 19.70 -13.79
N ARG A 77 10.73 20.07 -14.96
CA ARG A 77 11.99 20.83 -15.08
C ARG A 77 11.78 22.36 -15.04
N ALA A 78 10.55 22.85 -15.16
CA ALA A 78 10.25 24.29 -15.25
C ALA A 78 9.73 24.92 -13.94
N ALA A 79 9.41 24.12 -12.91
CA ALA A 79 8.70 24.61 -11.72
C ALA A 79 9.61 24.75 -10.47
N GLN A 80 10.83 25.26 -10.64
CA GLN A 80 11.71 25.63 -9.53
C GLN A 80 11.75 27.16 -9.41
N GLY A 81 10.69 27.74 -8.84
CA GLY A 81 10.64 29.18 -8.54
C GLY A 81 9.23 29.74 -8.27
N HIS A 82 9.00 30.12 -7.01
CA HIS A 82 7.95 31.01 -6.48
C HIS A 82 6.48 30.53 -6.37
N LEU A 83 5.94 30.78 -5.18
CA LEU A 83 4.59 30.48 -4.69
C LEU A 83 3.55 31.45 -5.28
N ASP A 84 2.40 30.94 -5.73
CA ASP A 84 1.05 31.37 -5.31
C ASP A 84 -0.06 30.47 -5.91
N SER A 85 -1.13 30.27 -5.15
CA SER A 85 -2.09 29.15 -5.16
C SER A 85 -2.62 28.62 -6.52
N PRO A 86 -2.23 27.40 -6.95
CA PRO A 86 -2.78 26.71 -8.13
C PRO A 86 -4.18 26.11 -7.90
N THR A 87 -4.60 25.94 -6.64
CA THR A 87 -5.80 25.16 -6.30
C THR A 87 -7.09 25.92 -6.62
N MET A 88 -7.10 27.25 -6.53
CA MET A 88 -8.24 28.07 -6.94
C MET A 88 -8.35 28.22 -8.48
N ARG A 89 -7.21 28.29 -9.19
CA ARG A 89 -7.21 28.39 -10.66
C ARG A 89 -7.53 27.05 -11.32
N ALA A 90 -7.15 25.94 -10.70
CA ALA A 90 -7.61 24.62 -11.09
C ALA A 90 -9.13 24.47 -10.85
N ALA A 91 -9.63 24.84 -9.66
CA ALA A 91 -11.06 24.75 -9.35
C ALA A 91 -11.95 25.64 -10.26
N MET A 92 -11.48 26.81 -10.67
CA MET A 92 -12.18 27.65 -11.67
C MET A 92 -11.92 27.21 -13.12
N GLY A 93 -10.77 26.63 -13.43
CA GLY A 93 -10.47 26.06 -14.76
C GLY A 93 -11.24 24.77 -15.07
N TYR A 94 -11.68 24.04 -14.03
CA TYR A 94 -12.60 22.90 -14.16
C TYR A 94 -14.06 23.30 -14.41
N LEU A 95 -14.41 24.59 -14.32
CA LEU A 95 -15.78 25.12 -14.44
C LEU A 95 -16.05 25.89 -15.75
N ASP A 96 -15.15 25.85 -16.73
CA ASP A 96 -15.28 26.63 -17.98
C ASP A 96 -15.86 25.78 -19.14
N SER A 97 -16.98 25.09 -18.90
CA SER A 97 -17.75 24.50 -20.00
C SER A 97 -18.66 25.57 -20.63
N PRO A 98 -18.68 25.73 -21.96
CA PRO A 98 -19.60 26.64 -22.66
C PRO A 98 -21.08 26.36 -22.31
N SER A 99 -21.39 25.10 -21.98
CA SER A 99 -22.71 24.64 -21.56
C SER A 99 -23.16 25.26 -20.23
N MET A 100 -22.24 25.56 -19.31
CA MET A 100 -22.58 26.15 -18.01
C MET A 100 -22.59 27.69 -18.05
N LYS A 101 -21.78 28.32 -18.92
CA LYS A 101 -21.93 29.75 -19.26
C LYS A 101 -23.27 30.01 -19.96
N ALA A 102 -23.71 29.11 -20.82
CA ALA A 102 -25.06 29.14 -21.37
C ALA A 102 -26.10 28.96 -20.26
N ALA A 103 -25.99 27.94 -19.41
CA ALA A 103 -26.93 27.69 -18.31
C ALA A 103 -27.00 28.83 -17.27
N MET A 104 -25.88 29.48 -16.96
CA MET A 104 -25.83 30.66 -16.09
C MET A 104 -26.31 31.95 -16.78
N GLY A 105 -26.22 32.03 -18.12
CA GLY A 105 -26.84 33.10 -18.90
C GLY A 105 -28.36 32.95 -19.11
N TYR A 106 -28.92 31.76 -18.84
CA TYR A 106 -30.35 31.44 -18.96
C TYR A 106 -31.16 31.73 -17.68
N LEU A 107 -30.52 31.97 -16.53
CA LEU A 107 -31.20 32.19 -15.25
C LEU A 107 -31.08 33.64 -14.81
N ASP A 108 -32.20 34.39 -14.83
CA ASP A 108 -32.28 35.73 -14.24
C ASP A 108 -31.83 35.66 -12.77
N GLY A 109 -31.08 36.68 -12.31
CA GLY A 109 -30.55 36.75 -10.95
C GLY A 109 -31.65 36.70 -9.87
N LYS A 110 -32.90 36.99 -10.25
CA LYS A 110 -34.08 36.78 -9.40
C LYS A 110 -34.40 35.29 -9.20
N THR A 111 -34.31 34.48 -10.23
CA THR A 111 -34.52 33.03 -10.20
C THR A 111 -33.42 32.31 -9.43
N MET A 112 -32.17 32.75 -9.58
CA MET A 112 -31.04 32.22 -8.79
C MET A 112 -31.15 32.56 -7.31
N ARG A 113 -31.59 33.78 -6.95
CA ARG A 113 -31.86 34.15 -5.55
C ARG A 113 -33.04 33.38 -4.97
N SER A 114 -34.11 33.18 -5.74
CA SER A 114 -35.25 32.35 -5.32
C SER A 114 -34.86 30.88 -5.16
N ALA A 115 -34.06 30.31 -6.07
CA ALA A 115 -33.58 28.94 -5.98
C ALA A 115 -32.59 28.75 -4.81
N SER A 116 -31.67 29.69 -4.60
CA SER A 116 -30.76 29.68 -3.45
C SER A 116 -31.54 29.83 -2.14
N GLY A 117 -32.51 30.75 -2.08
CA GLY A 117 -33.39 30.90 -0.93
C GLY A 117 -34.29 29.68 -0.68
N LEU A 118 -34.71 28.97 -1.71
CA LEU A 118 -35.48 27.71 -1.58
C LEU A 118 -34.61 26.58 -1.04
N VAL A 119 -33.36 26.48 -1.49
CA VAL A 119 -32.39 25.46 -1.03
C VAL A 119 -31.94 25.75 0.40
N GLU A 120 -31.71 27.02 0.75
CA GLU A 120 -31.39 27.43 2.12
C GLU A 120 -32.56 27.17 3.08
N THR A 121 -33.80 27.44 2.67
CA THR A 121 -34.98 27.17 3.50
C THR A 121 -35.29 25.69 3.66
N GLN A 122 -35.12 24.88 2.60
CA GLN A 122 -35.27 23.42 2.68
C GLN A 122 -34.18 22.77 3.54
N SER A 123 -32.93 23.24 3.42
CA SER A 123 -31.81 22.79 4.26
C SER A 123 -32.04 23.10 5.74
N ALA A 124 -32.50 24.33 6.06
CA ALA A 124 -32.81 24.72 7.43
C ALA A 124 -33.97 23.91 8.04
N GLN A 125 -35.00 23.58 7.25
CA GLN A 125 -36.10 22.72 7.68
C GLN A 125 -35.64 21.29 7.96
N ALA A 126 -34.81 20.72 7.08
CA ALA A 126 -34.26 19.37 7.27
C ALA A 126 -33.37 19.28 8.53
N VAL A 127 -32.50 20.26 8.73
CA VAL A 127 -31.67 20.40 9.95
C VAL A 127 -32.55 20.44 11.20
N ARG A 128 -33.61 21.25 11.19
CA ARG A 128 -34.54 21.37 12.32
C ARG A 128 -35.29 20.07 12.59
N ALA A 129 -35.75 19.37 11.55
CA ALA A 129 -36.41 18.07 11.70
C ALA A 129 -35.46 16.99 12.26
N ILE A 130 -34.18 17.02 11.89
CA ILE A 130 -33.16 16.14 12.51
C ILE A 130 -32.95 16.53 13.98
N ALA A 131 -32.85 17.82 14.28
CA ALA A 131 -32.68 18.30 15.65
C ALA A 131 -33.86 17.94 16.57
N GLU A 132 -35.08 18.05 16.07
CA GLU A 132 -36.30 17.65 16.80
C GLU A 132 -36.28 16.15 17.11
N ARG A 133 -35.96 15.32 16.11
CA ARG A 133 -35.79 13.87 16.30
C ARG A 133 -34.68 13.56 17.30
N ALA A 134 -33.50 14.18 17.15
CA ALA A 134 -32.38 14.02 18.08
C ALA A 134 -32.77 14.41 19.51
N SER A 135 -33.50 15.51 19.67
CA SER A 135 -33.95 16.01 20.98
C SER A 135 -35.03 15.13 21.64
N ALA A 136 -35.74 14.31 20.86
CA ALA A 136 -36.75 13.38 21.35
C ALA A 136 -36.20 11.99 21.68
N LEU A 137 -34.95 11.66 21.30
CA LEU A 137 -34.35 10.36 21.58
C LEU A 137 -34.03 10.20 23.06
N ALA A 138 -34.24 9.00 23.59
CA ALA A 138 -33.82 8.65 24.95
C ALA A 138 -32.29 8.63 25.03
N LEU A 139 -31.72 9.36 25.98
CA LEU A 139 -30.30 9.34 26.27
C LEU A 139 -30.06 8.53 27.55
N PRO A 140 -28.88 7.90 27.71
CA PRO A 140 -28.47 7.37 29.02
C PRO A 140 -28.61 8.45 30.10
N SER A 141 -29.07 8.08 31.29
CA SER A 141 -29.35 9.02 32.39
C SER A 141 -28.19 9.96 32.70
N ALA A 142 -26.96 9.47 32.60
CA ALA A 142 -25.73 10.25 32.80
C ALA A 142 -25.52 11.35 31.74
N LEU A 143 -26.05 11.19 30.52
CA LEU A 143 -25.98 12.19 29.44
C LEU A 143 -27.23 13.06 29.38
N ASP A 144 -28.38 12.57 29.84
CA ASP A 144 -29.67 13.26 29.73
C ASP A 144 -29.67 14.61 30.47
N THR A 145 -28.95 14.70 31.60
CA THR A 145 -28.75 15.94 32.36
C THR A 145 -28.03 17.04 31.55
N TYR A 146 -27.26 16.65 30.53
CA TYR A 146 -26.49 17.56 29.67
C TYR A 146 -27.11 17.72 28.28
N ARG A 147 -28.35 17.26 28.09
CA ARG A 147 -29.09 17.37 26.82
C ARG A 147 -29.14 18.82 26.34
N LEU A 148 -28.84 19.02 25.06
CA LEU A 148 -28.97 20.32 24.41
C LEU A 148 -30.42 20.58 23.99
N SER A 149 -30.77 21.86 23.95
CA SER A 149 -32.05 22.29 23.35
C SER A 149 -32.09 21.92 21.87
N THR A 150 -33.30 21.78 21.33
CA THR A 150 -33.51 21.55 19.89
C THR A 150 -32.84 22.62 19.04
N GLN A 151 -32.86 23.89 19.47
CA GLN A 151 -32.19 24.98 18.75
C GLN A 151 -30.66 24.80 18.73
N SER A 152 -30.06 24.50 19.88
CA SER A 152 -28.61 24.29 19.96
C SER A 152 -28.14 23.05 19.19
N LEU A 153 -28.98 22.02 19.07
CA LEU A 153 -28.73 20.88 18.20
C LEU A 153 -28.81 21.26 16.73
N ALA A 154 -29.81 22.06 16.34
CA ALA A 154 -29.95 22.58 14.98
C ALA A 154 -28.72 23.40 14.58
N ASP A 155 -28.28 24.32 15.44
CA ASP A 155 -27.08 25.15 15.21
C ASP A 155 -25.84 24.28 14.95
N ARG A 156 -25.65 23.22 15.74
CA ARG A 156 -24.54 22.26 15.55
C ARG A 156 -24.65 21.45 14.26
N LEU A 157 -25.88 21.08 13.87
CA LEU A 157 -26.14 20.32 12.64
C LEU A 157 -25.93 21.14 11.36
N THR A 158 -25.98 22.48 11.41
CA THR A 158 -25.70 23.32 10.23
C THR A 158 -24.29 23.14 9.65
N VAL A 159 -23.34 22.71 10.47
CA VAL A 159 -21.94 22.48 10.09
C VAL A 159 -21.73 21.08 9.49
N LEU A 160 -22.71 20.19 9.66
CA LEU A 160 -22.66 18.82 9.17
C LEU A 160 -23.39 18.69 7.83
N ASP A 161 -22.86 17.88 6.93
CA ASP A 161 -23.61 17.44 5.74
C ASP A 161 -24.75 16.51 6.18
N THR A 162 -25.93 17.10 6.43
CA THR A 162 -27.07 16.42 7.04
C THR A 162 -27.72 15.39 6.13
N ALA A 163 -27.50 15.47 4.81
CA ALA A 163 -28.05 14.51 3.84
C ALA A 163 -27.60 13.07 4.13
N ARG A 164 -26.44 12.91 4.77
CA ARG A 164 -25.87 11.60 5.12
C ARG A 164 -26.48 10.95 6.35
N ILE A 165 -27.03 11.74 7.27
CA ILE A 165 -27.53 11.24 8.56
C ILE A 165 -29.05 11.38 8.70
N GLU A 166 -29.72 12.06 7.77
CA GLU A 166 -31.14 12.38 7.83
C GLU A 166 -32.04 11.16 8.06
N HIS A 167 -31.66 10.01 7.50
CA HIS A 167 -32.44 8.77 7.58
C HIS A 167 -31.80 7.71 8.48
N ASP A 168 -30.62 7.98 9.03
CA ASP A 168 -29.91 7.03 9.90
C ASP A 168 -30.17 7.35 11.37
N ARG A 169 -31.11 6.60 11.96
CA ARG A 169 -31.44 6.71 13.39
C ARG A 169 -30.22 6.53 14.29
N VAL A 170 -29.30 5.64 13.94
CA VAL A 170 -28.09 5.37 14.75
C VAL A 170 -27.16 6.57 14.71
N ALA A 171 -26.99 7.18 13.55
CA ALA A 171 -26.20 8.40 13.42
C ALA A 171 -26.81 9.60 14.17
N ILE A 172 -28.14 9.77 14.11
CA ILE A 172 -28.85 10.83 14.85
C ILE A 172 -28.71 10.62 16.36
N GLU A 173 -28.82 9.38 16.84
CA GLU A 173 -28.66 9.04 18.25
C GLU A 173 -27.22 9.25 18.73
N ALA A 174 -26.24 8.80 17.96
CA ALA A 174 -24.83 9.02 18.25
C ALA A 174 -24.49 10.52 18.27
N PHE A 175 -25.12 11.31 17.38
CA PHE A 175 -24.94 12.76 17.33
C PHE A 175 -25.49 13.42 18.60
N ALA A 176 -26.72 13.07 19.01
CA ALA A 176 -27.35 13.59 20.23
C ALA A 176 -26.51 13.27 21.48
N ARG A 177 -25.99 12.03 21.57
CA ARG A 177 -25.09 11.61 22.66
C ARG A 177 -23.77 12.36 22.65
N GLY A 178 -23.14 12.51 21.48
CA GLY A 178 -21.89 13.26 21.33
C GLY A 178 -22.05 14.73 21.69
N ALA A 179 -23.17 15.33 21.29
CA ALA A 179 -23.50 16.71 21.62
C ALA A 179 -23.72 16.90 23.13
N ALA A 180 -24.47 16.00 23.77
CA ALA A 180 -24.64 16.01 25.23
C ALA A 180 -23.31 15.82 25.98
N ALA A 181 -22.44 14.91 25.52
CA ALA A 181 -21.11 14.70 26.10
C ALA A 181 -20.21 15.93 25.95
N SER A 182 -20.23 16.58 24.78
CA SER A 182 -19.55 17.86 24.54
C SER A 182 -20.06 18.95 25.48
N ASN A 183 -21.38 19.03 25.70
CA ASN A 183 -21.97 19.98 26.63
C ASN A 183 -21.56 19.68 28.09
N ALA A 184 -21.52 18.41 28.50
CA ALA A 184 -21.01 17.99 29.81
C ALA A 184 -19.57 18.46 30.04
N LEU A 185 -18.70 18.28 29.05
CA LEU A 185 -17.30 18.74 29.09
C LEU A 185 -17.19 20.27 29.15
N ALA A 186 -18.05 20.99 28.43
CA ALA A 186 -18.04 22.45 28.40
C ALA A 186 -18.51 23.08 29.73
N LEU A 187 -19.47 22.45 30.41
CA LEU A 187 -20.03 22.92 31.68
C LEU A 187 -19.20 22.49 32.90
N ALA A 188 -18.33 21.49 32.76
CA ALA A 188 -17.51 20.99 33.85
C ALA A 188 -16.38 21.96 34.22
N SER A 189 -16.43 22.49 35.44
CA SER A 189 -15.30 23.23 36.03
C SER A 189 -14.28 22.31 36.73
N ARG A 190 -14.68 21.07 37.04
CA ARG A 190 -13.86 20.02 37.67
C ARG A 190 -14.31 18.65 37.19
N VAL A 191 -13.40 17.67 37.27
CA VAL A 191 -13.72 16.27 36.97
C VAL A 191 -14.39 15.63 38.19
N ASP A 192 -15.70 15.45 38.13
CA ASP A 192 -16.48 14.79 39.18
C ASP A 192 -17.09 13.46 38.68
N ARG A 193 -17.85 12.80 39.56
CA ARG A 193 -18.47 11.51 39.23
C ARG A 193 -19.45 11.61 38.07
N SER A 194 -20.23 12.70 37.98
CA SER A 194 -21.20 12.92 36.91
C SER A 194 -20.52 13.03 35.55
N LEU A 195 -19.41 13.78 35.48
CA LEU A 195 -18.65 13.92 34.24
C LEU A 195 -18.02 12.59 33.79
N ILE A 196 -17.52 11.80 34.74
CA ILE A 196 -16.97 10.45 34.45
C ILE A 196 -18.07 9.55 33.90
N ASP A 197 -19.25 9.50 34.55
CA ASP A 197 -20.37 8.66 34.13
C ASP A 197 -20.90 9.09 32.76
N ALA A 198 -20.98 10.40 32.47
CA ALA A 198 -21.34 10.94 31.16
C ALA A 198 -20.33 10.54 30.07
N THR A 199 -19.04 10.64 30.35
CA THR A 199 -17.96 10.28 29.42
C THR A 199 -17.96 8.78 29.13
N GLN A 200 -18.16 7.93 30.14
CA GLN A 200 -18.25 6.48 29.98
C GLN A 200 -19.52 6.06 29.21
N ALA A 201 -20.64 6.73 29.44
CA ALA A 201 -21.88 6.50 28.69
C ALA A 201 -21.68 6.80 27.20
N PHE A 202 -20.95 7.87 26.87
CA PHE A 202 -20.57 8.15 25.49
C PHE A 202 -19.60 7.11 24.92
N SER A 203 -18.51 6.78 25.62
CA SER A 203 -17.45 5.90 25.11
C SER A 203 -17.89 4.46 24.83
N ARG A 204 -18.98 4.00 25.47
CA ARG A 204 -19.57 2.68 25.23
C ARG A 204 -20.51 2.63 24.02
N THR A 205 -20.76 3.77 23.39
CA THR A 205 -21.62 3.86 22.21
C THR A 205 -20.83 3.53 20.94
N LEU A 206 -21.42 2.73 20.06
CA LEU A 206 -20.90 2.51 18.71
C LEU A 206 -21.04 3.81 17.89
N LEU A 207 -19.94 4.28 17.32
CA LEU A 207 -19.99 5.36 16.33
C LEU A 207 -20.55 4.82 15.01
N PRO A 208 -21.35 5.62 14.28
CA PRO A 208 -21.89 5.22 12.98
C PRO A 208 -20.76 5.02 11.97
N ASP A 209 -20.92 4.08 11.03
CA ASP A 209 -19.99 3.92 9.92
C ASP A 209 -20.25 5.01 8.87
N LEU A 210 -19.41 6.04 8.87
CA LEU A 210 -19.51 7.19 7.96
C LEU A 210 -18.64 7.03 6.70
N GLY A 211 -18.09 5.84 6.45
CA GLY A 211 -17.37 5.46 5.22
C GLY A 211 -16.01 6.15 4.99
N SER A 212 -15.65 7.15 5.80
CA SER A 212 -14.34 7.82 5.74
C SER A 212 -13.97 8.49 7.06
N TRP A 213 -12.67 8.59 7.34
CA TRP A 213 -12.16 9.33 8.51
C TRP A 213 -12.52 10.82 8.49
N ALA A 214 -12.60 11.43 7.31
CA ALA A 214 -13.00 12.83 7.17
C ALA A 214 -14.45 13.05 7.61
N ALA A 215 -15.35 12.11 7.27
CA ALA A 215 -16.74 12.17 7.70
C ALA A 215 -16.89 11.94 9.22
N HIS A 216 -16.15 11.00 9.80
CA HIS A 216 -16.09 10.82 11.26
C HIS A 216 -15.62 12.07 11.98
N ARG A 217 -14.62 12.78 11.43
CA ARG A 217 -14.17 14.04 11.97
C ARG A 217 -15.25 15.11 11.91
N ALA A 218 -15.84 15.34 10.72
CA ALA A 218 -16.87 16.35 10.56
C ALA A 218 -18.05 16.10 11.51
N PHE A 219 -18.42 14.84 11.72
CA PHE A 219 -19.44 14.42 12.67
C PHE A 219 -19.06 14.76 14.12
N LEU A 220 -17.86 14.41 14.58
CA LEU A 220 -17.40 14.70 15.93
C LEU A 220 -17.24 16.20 16.18
N ASP A 221 -16.65 16.93 15.22
CA ASP A 221 -16.49 18.39 15.27
C ASP A 221 -17.86 19.08 15.33
N ALA A 222 -18.84 18.67 14.51
CA ALA A 222 -20.22 19.17 14.55
C ALA A 222 -20.92 18.85 15.88
N SER A 223 -20.68 17.66 16.45
CA SER A 223 -21.17 17.32 17.79
C SER A 223 -20.47 18.12 18.92
N GLY A 224 -19.46 18.93 18.61
CA GLY A 224 -18.72 19.75 19.58
C GLY A 224 -17.64 18.99 20.35
N LEU A 225 -17.28 17.78 19.90
CA LEU A 225 -16.18 16.97 20.44
C LEU A 225 -14.90 17.23 19.67
N TRP A 226 -14.45 18.48 19.70
CA TRP A 226 -13.21 18.89 19.02
C TRP A 226 -11.99 18.28 19.71
N LEU A 227 -11.14 17.57 18.95
CA LEU A 227 -9.86 17.09 19.46
C LEU A 227 -8.74 18.07 19.05
N PRO A 228 -8.01 18.66 20.01
CA PRO A 228 -7.03 19.73 19.74
C PRO A 228 -5.84 19.28 18.88
N ARG A 229 -5.59 17.97 18.74
CA ARG A 229 -4.53 17.41 17.90
C ARG A 229 -4.96 16.11 17.24
N TRP A 230 -5.70 16.20 16.13
CA TRP A 230 -5.88 15.04 15.25
C TRP A 230 -4.57 14.74 14.49
N PRO A 231 -4.21 13.46 14.30
CA PRO A 231 -3.15 13.09 13.37
C PRO A 231 -3.46 13.67 12.00
N ARG A 232 -2.56 14.52 11.49
CA ARG A 232 -2.69 15.10 10.15
C ARG A 232 -2.50 13.99 9.13
N VAL A 233 -3.60 13.50 8.57
CA VAL A 233 -3.56 12.56 7.46
C VAL A 233 -3.28 13.35 6.19
N ARG A 234 -2.04 13.27 5.71
CA ARG A 234 -1.63 13.77 4.40
C ARG A 234 -1.41 12.58 3.47
N LEU A 235 -1.81 12.70 2.21
CA LEU A 235 -1.41 11.74 1.18
C LEU A 235 0.12 11.71 1.08
N LEU A 236 0.70 10.54 1.30
CA LEU A 236 2.13 10.33 1.10
C LEU A 236 2.44 10.45 -0.39
N THR A 237 3.43 11.26 -0.71
CA THR A 237 4.02 11.31 -2.06
C THR A 237 4.61 9.95 -2.42
N THR A 238 4.72 9.67 -3.72
CA THR A 238 5.38 8.44 -4.21
C THR A 238 6.81 8.30 -3.66
N ALA A 239 7.53 9.42 -3.51
CA ALA A 239 8.87 9.44 -2.92
C ALA A 239 8.86 9.00 -1.44
N GLU A 240 7.91 9.46 -0.63
CA GLU A 240 7.78 9.06 0.77
C GLU A 240 7.35 7.60 0.91
N LYS A 241 6.44 7.12 0.06
CA LYS A 241 6.06 5.69 -0.01
C LYS A 241 7.29 4.83 -0.32
N ARG A 242 8.10 5.21 -1.31
CA ARG A 242 9.36 4.52 -1.65
C ARG A 242 10.36 4.54 -0.50
N ARG A 243 10.54 5.68 0.19
CA ARG A 243 11.42 5.76 1.37
C ARG A 243 10.96 4.82 2.49
N ARG A 244 9.67 4.83 2.82
CA ARG A 244 9.11 3.93 3.85
C ARG A 244 9.22 2.46 3.45
N PHE A 245 8.98 2.14 2.19
CA PHE A 245 9.18 0.79 1.67
C PHE A 245 10.64 0.36 1.77
N LYS A 246 11.60 1.23 1.41
CA LYS A 246 13.04 0.97 1.54
C LYS A 246 13.45 0.73 2.99
N VAL A 247 12.92 1.52 3.94
CA VAL A 247 13.16 1.32 5.38
C VAL A 247 12.63 -0.03 5.85
N ARG A 248 11.43 -0.43 5.45
CA ARG A 248 10.89 -1.77 5.75
C ARG A 248 11.73 -2.88 5.12
N LEU A 249 12.19 -2.69 3.89
CA LEU A 249 13.07 -3.64 3.22
C LEU A 249 14.40 -3.80 3.98
N GLN A 250 14.97 -2.70 4.48
CA GLN A 250 16.18 -2.69 5.29
C GLN A 250 15.97 -3.36 6.65
N GLN A 251 14.82 -3.15 7.29
CA GLN A 251 14.43 -3.84 8.53
C GLN A 251 14.26 -5.34 8.35
N ASN A 252 13.85 -5.77 7.15
CA ASN A 252 13.74 -7.19 6.77
C ASN A 252 14.98 -7.72 6.07
N THR A 253 16.05 -6.94 5.95
CA THR A 253 17.28 -7.40 5.32
C THR A 253 18.05 -8.28 6.30
N GLU A 254 18.42 -9.47 5.85
CA GLU A 254 19.25 -10.38 6.64
C GLU A 254 20.51 -9.68 7.14
N ALA A 255 20.82 -9.91 8.42
CA ALA A 255 22.00 -9.35 9.04
C ALA A 255 23.29 -9.81 8.34
N ALA A 256 24.32 -8.97 8.39
CA ALA A 256 25.56 -9.21 7.64
C ALA A 256 26.26 -10.53 7.99
N HIS A 257 26.19 -10.96 9.26
CA HIS A 257 26.78 -12.22 9.72
C HIS A 257 26.03 -13.44 9.17
N VAL A 258 24.71 -13.37 9.04
CA VAL A 258 23.89 -14.43 8.42
C VAL A 258 24.25 -14.62 6.94
N LYS A 259 24.40 -13.50 6.20
CA LYS A 259 24.83 -13.55 4.79
C LYS A 259 26.21 -14.17 4.63
N ARG A 260 27.15 -13.81 5.52
CA ARG A 260 28.51 -14.39 5.55
C ARG A 260 28.47 -15.89 5.87
N ALA A 261 27.63 -16.31 6.82
CA ALA A 261 27.47 -17.71 7.19
C ALA A 261 26.95 -18.54 6.01
N LYS A 262 25.87 -18.13 5.35
CA LYS A 262 25.32 -18.83 4.18
C LYS A 262 26.34 -18.99 3.06
N SER A 263 27.07 -17.91 2.74
CA SER A 263 28.13 -17.97 1.73
C SER A 263 29.27 -18.90 2.12
N LEU A 264 29.59 -19.00 3.41
CA LEU A 264 30.65 -19.87 3.92
C LEU A 264 30.21 -21.34 3.86
N VAL A 265 29.02 -21.66 4.38
CA VAL A 265 28.44 -23.00 4.34
C VAL A 265 28.37 -23.54 2.91
N HIS A 266 27.83 -22.79 1.96
CA HIS A 266 27.70 -23.26 0.58
C HIS A 266 29.06 -23.60 -0.07
N ARG A 267 30.11 -22.82 0.26
CA ARG A 267 31.45 -23.07 -0.28
C ARG A 267 32.06 -24.33 0.32
N TYR A 268 32.03 -24.45 1.64
CA TYR A 268 32.62 -25.59 2.33
C TYR A 268 31.84 -26.89 2.10
N GLU A 269 30.51 -26.85 2.00
CA GLU A 269 29.68 -28.01 1.66
C GLU A 269 30.05 -28.57 0.27
N ARG A 270 30.29 -27.69 -0.70
CA ARG A 270 30.76 -28.08 -2.03
C ARG A 270 32.15 -28.71 -1.97
N VAL A 271 33.11 -28.07 -1.30
CA VAL A 271 34.48 -28.59 -1.18
C VAL A 271 34.50 -29.92 -0.44
N LEU A 272 33.73 -30.05 0.65
CA LEU A 272 33.61 -31.30 1.40
C LEU A 272 33.11 -32.43 0.51
N ARG A 273 32.09 -32.17 -0.33
CA ARG A 273 31.57 -33.14 -1.29
C ARG A 273 32.64 -33.59 -2.28
N GLU A 274 33.34 -32.64 -2.90
CA GLU A 274 34.39 -32.90 -3.89
C GLU A 274 35.53 -33.74 -3.28
N ILE A 275 35.95 -33.43 -2.05
CA ILE A 275 37.03 -34.16 -1.37
C ILE A 275 36.59 -35.56 -0.94
N ILE A 276 35.37 -35.72 -0.41
CA ILE A 276 34.84 -37.05 -0.05
C ILE A 276 34.79 -37.95 -1.29
N ASP A 277 34.28 -37.42 -2.41
CA ASP A 277 34.16 -38.18 -3.64
C ASP A 277 35.53 -38.64 -4.15
N ALA A 278 36.48 -37.71 -4.26
CA ALA A 278 37.84 -38.01 -4.71
C ALA A 278 38.55 -39.01 -3.80
N ALA A 279 38.49 -38.82 -2.47
CA ALA A 279 39.15 -39.70 -1.52
C ALA A 279 38.55 -41.12 -1.52
N MET A 280 37.22 -41.24 -1.64
CA MET A 280 36.55 -42.53 -1.72
C MET A 280 36.81 -43.23 -3.06
N ALA A 281 36.83 -42.48 -4.17
CA ALA A 281 37.15 -43.01 -5.49
C ALA A 281 38.60 -43.52 -5.58
N ALA A 282 39.55 -42.83 -4.93
CA ALA A 282 40.94 -43.26 -4.88
C ALA A 282 41.13 -44.62 -4.18
N GLU A 283 40.39 -44.89 -3.10
CA GLU A 283 40.49 -46.16 -2.35
C GLU A 283 39.61 -47.28 -2.91
N TYR A 284 38.39 -46.95 -3.37
CA TYR A 284 37.37 -47.94 -3.74
C TYR A 284 37.01 -47.98 -5.22
N GLY A 285 37.58 -47.08 -6.04
CA GLY A 285 37.28 -46.91 -7.46
C GLY A 285 36.11 -45.95 -7.76
N GLU A 286 35.97 -45.53 -9.01
CA GLU A 286 34.95 -44.56 -9.46
C GLU A 286 33.51 -44.98 -9.12
N ASP A 287 33.21 -46.29 -9.16
CA ASP A 287 31.88 -46.83 -8.86
C ASP A 287 31.61 -47.01 -7.35
N TRP A 288 32.40 -46.38 -6.48
CA TRP A 288 32.28 -46.56 -5.03
C TRP A 288 30.90 -46.17 -4.51
N THR A 289 30.22 -45.20 -5.14
CA THR A 289 28.91 -44.70 -4.69
C THR A 289 27.86 -45.82 -4.70
N ASP A 290 27.82 -46.64 -5.75
CA ASP A 290 26.90 -47.77 -5.87
C ASP A 290 27.23 -48.90 -4.89
N GLN A 291 28.52 -49.11 -4.63
CA GLN A 291 29.00 -50.24 -3.83
C GLN A 291 28.99 -49.95 -2.32
N ARG A 292 29.25 -48.70 -1.92
CA ARG A 292 29.52 -48.32 -0.53
C ARG A 292 28.39 -47.56 0.14
N LEU A 293 27.67 -46.69 -0.58
CA LEU A 293 26.54 -45.95 0.02
C LEU A 293 25.46 -46.86 0.62
N PRO A 294 25.14 -48.04 0.05
CA PRO A 294 24.20 -48.97 0.69
C PRO A 294 24.70 -49.52 2.03
N LEU A 295 26.01 -49.67 2.21
CA LEU A 295 26.62 -50.26 3.40
C LEU A 295 26.61 -49.28 4.58
N CYS A 296 26.82 -47.98 4.32
CA CYS A 296 26.75 -46.94 5.34
C CYS A 296 25.35 -46.33 5.53
N GLY A 297 24.29 -46.99 5.04
CA GLY A 297 22.90 -46.52 5.22
C GLY A 297 22.48 -45.35 4.31
N CYS A 298 23.32 -44.90 3.39
CA CYS A 298 23.08 -43.77 2.49
C CYS A 298 22.43 -44.16 1.15
N LYS A 299 21.77 -45.32 1.05
CA LYS A 299 21.13 -45.80 -0.20
C LYS A 299 20.10 -44.81 -0.78
N THR A 300 19.55 -43.94 0.06
CA THR A 300 18.59 -42.91 -0.32
C THR A 300 19.17 -41.90 -1.31
N LEU A 301 20.49 -41.70 -1.31
CA LEU A 301 21.17 -40.82 -2.27
C LEU A 301 21.09 -41.37 -3.69
N LEU A 302 21.30 -42.68 -3.87
CA LEU A 302 21.16 -43.35 -5.17
C LEU A 302 19.73 -43.19 -5.72
N SER A 303 18.72 -43.38 -4.86
CA SER A 303 17.32 -43.18 -5.26
C SER A 303 17.01 -41.73 -5.63
N ARG A 304 17.66 -40.75 -4.98
CA ARG A 304 17.50 -39.32 -5.30
C ARG A 304 18.18 -38.95 -6.61
N ALA A 305 19.40 -39.43 -6.85
CA ALA A 305 20.10 -39.25 -8.13
C ALA A 305 19.29 -39.83 -9.29
N ALA A 306 18.79 -41.07 -9.15
CA ALA A 306 17.97 -41.71 -10.18
C ALA A 306 16.66 -40.95 -10.48
N SER A 307 16.07 -40.28 -9.49
CA SER A 307 14.79 -39.55 -9.67
C SER A 307 14.94 -38.09 -10.07
N LYS A 308 16.00 -37.40 -9.62
CA LYS A 308 16.21 -35.97 -9.84
C LYS A 308 17.35 -35.64 -10.82
N GLY A 309 18.13 -36.64 -11.23
CA GLY A 309 19.36 -36.46 -11.99
C GLY A 309 20.53 -35.97 -11.13
N GLY A 310 21.73 -36.00 -11.72
CA GLY A 310 22.99 -35.63 -11.06
C GLY A 310 23.65 -36.78 -10.30
N GLU A 311 24.78 -36.49 -9.67
CA GLU A 311 25.55 -37.49 -8.91
C GLU A 311 24.90 -37.76 -7.54
N PRO A 312 25.05 -38.96 -6.96
CA PRO A 312 24.49 -39.29 -5.64
C PRO A 312 24.85 -38.27 -4.55
N LEU A 313 26.09 -37.81 -4.57
CA LEU A 313 26.62 -36.84 -3.61
C LEU A 313 26.05 -35.42 -3.77
N ASP A 314 25.48 -35.06 -4.92
CA ASP A 314 24.82 -33.76 -5.11
C ASP A 314 23.60 -33.57 -4.21
N HIS A 315 23.00 -34.69 -3.80
CA HIS A 315 21.83 -34.74 -2.91
C HIS A 315 22.18 -35.00 -1.45
N ALA A 316 23.48 -35.08 -1.14
CA ALA A 316 23.97 -35.32 0.21
C ALA A 316 23.82 -34.07 1.09
N ASP A 317 23.66 -34.32 2.38
CA ASP A 317 23.67 -33.33 3.45
C ASP A 317 24.58 -33.83 4.59
N TYR A 318 24.66 -33.07 5.69
CA TYR A 318 25.56 -33.36 6.81
C TYR A 318 25.28 -34.69 7.49
N ALA A 319 24.03 -35.16 7.49
CA ALA A 319 23.73 -36.49 8.01
C ALA A 319 24.37 -37.56 7.12
N HIS A 320 24.33 -37.38 5.80
CA HIS A 320 25.01 -38.31 4.89
C HIS A 320 26.53 -38.25 5.02
N TYR A 321 27.13 -37.05 5.13
CA TYR A 321 28.58 -36.92 5.34
C TYR A 321 29.03 -37.60 6.63
N ARG A 322 28.26 -37.43 7.71
CA ARG A 322 28.47 -38.12 8.98
C ARG A 322 28.51 -39.63 8.76
N GLU A 323 27.45 -40.22 8.20
CA GLU A 323 27.39 -41.68 8.00
C GLU A 323 28.49 -42.20 7.05
N ILE A 324 28.81 -41.47 5.98
CA ILE A 324 29.86 -41.87 5.03
C ILE A 324 31.23 -41.86 5.71
N MET A 325 31.59 -40.75 6.37
CA MET A 325 32.94 -40.56 6.89
C MET A 325 33.19 -41.31 8.20
N SER A 326 32.13 -41.58 8.99
CA SER A 326 32.24 -42.31 10.25
C SER A 326 32.00 -43.82 10.12
N HIS A 327 31.62 -44.31 8.94
CA HIS A 327 31.46 -45.75 8.73
C HIS A 327 32.81 -46.46 9.02
N PRO A 328 32.85 -47.52 9.85
CA PRO A 328 34.11 -48.07 10.35
C PRO A 328 35.13 -48.44 9.26
N ASP A 329 34.66 -49.03 8.16
CA ASP A 329 35.55 -49.38 7.03
C ASP A 329 36.07 -48.12 6.32
N HIS A 330 35.19 -47.17 6.00
CA HIS A 330 35.57 -45.95 5.28
C HIS A 330 36.50 -45.09 6.13
N HIS A 331 36.22 -44.96 7.42
CA HIS A 331 37.07 -44.24 8.34
C HIS A 331 38.44 -44.88 8.41
N SER A 332 38.51 -46.19 8.65
CA SER A 332 39.79 -46.88 8.82
C SER A 332 40.70 -46.78 7.60
N ARG A 333 40.14 -46.84 6.38
CA ARG A 333 40.90 -46.87 5.13
C ARG A 333 41.16 -45.50 4.52
N VAL A 334 40.19 -44.60 4.60
CA VAL A 334 40.22 -43.30 3.90
C VAL A 334 40.43 -42.16 4.87
N PHE A 335 39.57 -42.04 5.89
CA PHE A 335 39.52 -40.82 6.71
C PHE A 335 40.47 -40.83 7.92
N SER A 336 41.06 -41.97 8.28
CA SER A 336 41.96 -42.13 9.43
C SER A 336 43.26 -41.33 9.30
N VAL A 337 43.67 -41.01 8.07
CA VAL A 337 44.82 -40.14 7.79
C VAL A 337 44.55 -38.69 8.20
N ALA A 338 43.28 -38.27 8.14
CA ALA A 338 42.85 -36.91 8.43
C ALA A 338 42.25 -36.75 9.83
N PHE A 339 41.64 -37.81 10.36
CA PHE A 339 40.90 -37.81 11.61
C PHE A 339 41.22 -39.07 12.41
N ASP A 340 41.92 -38.91 13.53
CA ASP A 340 42.35 -40.05 14.35
C ASP A 340 41.17 -40.80 14.99
N ASP A 341 40.13 -40.07 15.39
CA ASP A 341 38.96 -40.60 16.11
C ASP A 341 37.67 -40.31 15.33
N PRO A 342 36.92 -41.35 14.90
CA PRO A 342 35.65 -41.17 14.20
C PRO A 342 34.62 -40.43 15.04
N THR A 343 34.69 -40.51 16.37
CA THR A 343 33.78 -39.81 17.29
C THR A 343 33.97 -38.31 17.25
N VAL A 344 35.23 -37.85 17.16
CA VAL A 344 35.57 -36.43 17.01
C VAL A 344 35.08 -35.92 15.67
N LEU A 345 35.29 -36.69 14.60
CA LEU A 345 34.78 -36.36 13.26
C LEU A 345 33.26 -36.23 13.24
N VAL A 346 32.54 -37.19 13.81
CA VAL A 346 31.07 -37.13 13.95
C VAL A 346 30.64 -35.85 14.67
N THR A 347 31.32 -35.50 15.78
CA THR A 347 31.01 -34.29 16.54
C THR A 347 31.20 -33.03 15.71
N LEU A 348 32.28 -32.93 14.93
CA LEU A 348 32.55 -31.79 14.05
C LEU A 348 31.50 -31.65 12.94
N ILE A 349 31.11 -32.76 12.31
CA ILE A 349 30.08 -32.75 11.25
C ILE A 349 28.71 -32.40 11.83
N ASP A 350 28.35 -32.92 13.00
CA ASP A 350 27.10 -32.60 13.70
C ASP A 350 27.06 -31.11 14.11
N ASP A 351 28.16 -30.56 14.60
CA ASP A 351 28.29 -29.14 14.91
C ASP A 351 28.14 -28.27 13.65
N ALA A 352 28.80 -28.64 12.54
CA ALA A 352 28.68 -27.95 11.27
C ALA A 352 27.24 -27.98 10.73
N GLY A 353 26.58 -29.14 10.80
CA GLY A 353 25.18 -29.33 10.40
C GLY A 353 24.22 -28.49 11.24
N ARG A 354 24.39 -28.47 12.56
CA ARG A 354 23.60 -27.62 13.47
C ARG A 354 23.77 -26.14 13.16
N LEU A 355 25.00 -25.67 12.99
CA LEU A 355 25.30 -24.27 12.71
C LEU A 355 24.82 -23.85 11.31
N ARG A 356 24.89 -24.74 10.31
CA ARG A 356 24.22 -24.56 9.01
C ARG A 356 22.74 -24.34 9.19
N ALA A 357 22.03 -25.27 9.85
CA ALA A 357 20.59 -25.17 10.04
C ALA A 357 20.21 -23.84 10.68
N ARG A 358 20.92 -23.44 11.75
CA ARG A 358 20.72 -22.14 12.41
C ARG A 358 20.97 -20.96 11.46
N SER A 359 21.97 -21.01 10.59
CA SER A 359 22.26 -19.93 9.64
C SER A 359 21.15 -19.70 8.61
N HIS A 360 20.31 -20.70 8.34
CA HIS A 360 19.12 -20.56 7.49
C HIS A 360 17.93 -19.95 8.25
N HIS A 361 17.96 -19.93 9.58
CA HIS A 361 16.98 -19.27 10.46
C HIS A 361 17.53 -17.93 10.97
N ALA A 362 17.45 -16.88 10.13
CA ALA A 362 18.12 -15.59 10.35
C ALA A 362 17.82 -14.89 11.70
N GLY A 363 16.71 -15.24 12.37
CA GLY A 363 16.35 -14.69 13.69
C GLY A 363 17.18 -15.25 14.86
N ASP A 364 17.69 -16.48 14.74
CA ASP A 364 18.31 -17.22 15.85
C ASP A 364 19.83 -17.38 15.69
N PHE A 365 20.39 -16.89 14.58
CA PHE A 365 21.81 -16.97 14.27
C PHE A 365 22.54 -15.70 14.74
N THR A 366 23.48 -15.88 15.65
CA THR A 366 24.21 -14.81 16.32
C THR A 366 25.63 -14.62 15.74
N PRO A 367 26.32 -13.52 16.08
CA PRO A 367 27.74 -13.37 15.73
C PRO A 367 28.64 -14.44 16.34
N ASP A 368 28.32 -14.96 17.53
CA ASP A 368 29.05 -16.06 18.15
C ASP A 368 28.89 -17.35 17.34
N ASP A 369 27.69 -17.63 16.82
CA ASP A 369 27.48 -18.78 15.92
C ASP A 369 28.33 -18.69 14.65
N LEU A 370 28.55 -17.48 14.10
CA LEU A 370 29.45 -17.29 12.97
C LEU A 370 30.91 -17.57 13.34
N ARG A 371 31.33 -17.19 14.55
CA ARG A 371 32.69 -17.50 15.04
C ARG A 371 32.85 -19.00 15.20
N ASP A 372 31.89 -19.66 15.84
CA ASP A 372 31.92 -21.09 16.11
C ASP A 372 31.88 -21.89 14.80
N LEU A 373 31.06 -21.45 13.82
CA LEU A 373 31.02 -22.01 12.47
C LEU A 373 32.38 -21.94 11.78
N ARG A 374 33.09 -20.81 11.90
CA ARG A 374 34.45 -20.66 11.33
C ARG A 374 35.47 -21.56 12.01
N LEU A 375 35.36 -21.74 13.33
CA LEU A 375 36.26 -22.61 14.08
C LEU A 375 36.04 -24.07 13.66
N VAL A 376 34.78 -24.53 13.65
CA VAL A 376 34.43 -25.89 13.19
C VAL A 376 34.95 -26.13 11.78
N TRP A 377 34.71 -25.20 10.85
CA TRP A 377 35.20 -25.36 9.48
C TRP A 377 36.71 -25.36 9.35
N ARG A 378 37.43 -24.51 10.10
CA ARG A 378 38.89 -24.55 10.10
C ARG A 378 39.44 -25.87 10.62
N THR A 379 38.79 -26.46 11.61
CA THR A 379 39.19 -27.77 12.13
C THR A 379 38.93 -28.87 11.10
N ILE A 380 37.77 -28.86 10.44
CA ILE A 380 37.46 -29.82 9.36
C ILE A 380 38.44 -29.62 8.19
N GLU A 381 38.67 -28.38 7.77
CA GLU A 381 39.60 -28.01 6.69
C GLU A 381 41.02 -28.53 6.96
N ALA A 382 41.52 -28.41 8.20
CA ALA A 382 42.83 -28.94 8.57
C ALA A 382 42.93 -30.46 8.35
N GLY A 383 41.86 -31.22 8.64
CA GLY A 383 41.80 -32.65 8.34
C GLY A 383 41.69 -32.92 6.84
N LEU A 384 40.81 -32.20 6.14
CA LEU A 384 40.59 -32.40 4.70
C LEU A 384 41.83 -32.11 3.84
N ILE A 385 42.70 -31.19 4.26
CA ILE A 385 43.98 -30.94 3.58
C ILE A 385 44.86 -32.21 3.53
N ALA A 386 44.78 -33.08 4.53
CA ALA A 386 45.53 -34.34 4.53
C ALA A 386 44.98 -35.37 3.53
N LEU A 387 43.77 -35.16 3.00
CA LEU A 387 43.15 -36.01 1.97
C LEU A 387 43.36 -35.47 0.55
N THR A 388 43.85 -34.24 0.41
CA THR A 388 44.14 -33.65 -0.90
C THR A 388 45.53 -34.06 -1.37
N GLU A 389 45.66 -34.40 -2.65
CA GLU A 389 46.94 -34.79 -3.24
C GLU A 389 47.98 -33.67 -3.14
N ASP A 390 49.22 -34.02 -2.79
CA ASP A 390 50.33 -33.08 -2.65
C ASP A 390 50.84 -32.51 -3.98
N PHE A 391 50.42 -33.08 -5.12
CA PHE A 391 50.89 -32.71 -6.45
C PHE A 391 49.77 -32.79 -7.49
N THR A 392 49.72 -31.81 -8.38
CA THR A 392 48.92 -31.86 -9.61
C THR A 392 49.85 -32.17 -10.78
N VAL A 393 49.57 -33.22 -11.54
CA VAL A 393 50.30 -33.49 -12.80
C VAL A 393 49.71 -32.60 -13.88
N ASP A 394 50.38 -31.47 -14.16
CA ASP A 394 50.05 -30.65 -15.31
C ASP A 394 50.40 -31.44 -16.58
N CYS A 395 49.36 -32.02 -17.21
CA CYS A 395 49.47 -32.55 -18.55
C CYS A 395 49.76 -31.37 -19.49
N TRP A 396 51.01 -31.25 -19.95
CA TRP A 396 51.36 -30.30 -21.00
C TRP A 396 50.46 -30.55 -22.22
N GLN A 397 49.57 -29.59 -22.52
CA GLN A 397 48.78 -29.56 -23.75
C GLN A 397 49.63 -29.15 -24.94
#